data_AF-A0A2V9JM62-F1
#
_entry.id   AF-A0A2V9JM62-F1
#
_cell.length_a   1.000
_cell.length_b   1.000
_cell.length_c   1.000
_cell.angle_alpha   90.00
_cell.angle_beta   90.00
_cell.angle_gamma   90.00
#
_symmetry.space_group_name_H-M   'P 1'
#
loop_
_entity.id
_entity.type
_entity.pdbx_description
1 polymer ?
#
loop_
_entity_poly.entity_id
_entity_poly.type
_entity_poly.pdbx_seq_one_letter_code
_entity_poly.pdbx_strand_id
1 'polypeptide(L)'
;MLRKQATVVLYGHGHEGADMTLLNYLQFLEPSLVSSVGASGGFDTDRRPLIYRTAMRHLVSGRVRVGPLITHPCDFHTLPGIFAREYASPDFMKAVLLPN
;
A
#
# COMPACT_ATOMS: atom_id res chain seq x y z
N MET A 1 26.99 -16.80 -0.60
CA MET A 1 26.52 -18.10 -1.15
C MET A 1 25.48 -18.66 -0.18
N LEU A 2 24.26 -18.95 -0.65
CA LEU A 2 23.23 -19.61 0.16
C LEU A 2 23.58 -21.09 0.31
N ARG A 3 23.33 -21.67 1.49
CA ARG A 3 23.54 -23.10 1.73
C ARG A 3 22.41 -23.91 1.11
N LYS A 4 22.67 -25.18 0.78
CA LYS A 4 21.62 -26.15 0.44
C LYS A 4 20.60 -26.18 1.60
N GLN A 5 19.31 -26.11 1.29
CA GLN A 5 18.18 -26.01 2.25
C GLN A 5 18.08 -24.69 3.06
N ALA A 6 18.73 -23.61 2.65
CA ALA A 6 18.54 -22.30 3.28
C ALA A 6 17.10 -21.77 3.10
N THR A 7 16.60 -21.05 4.11
CA THR A 7 15.35 -20.27 4.01
C THR A 7 15.68 -18.83 3.64
N VAL A 8 14.99 -18.30 2.63
CA VAL A 8 15.10 -16.90 2.20
C VAL A 8 13.81 -16.18 2.60
N VAL A 9 13.94 -15.12 3.40
CA VAL A 9 12.82 -14.27 3.83
C VAL A 9 12.85 -12.97 3.05
N LEU A 10 11.81 -12.72 2.26
CA LEU A 10 11.61 -11.45 1.58
C LEU A 10 10.76 -10.52 2.46
N TYR A 11 11.43 -9.54 3.08
CA TYR A 11 10.78 -8.50 3.89
C TYR A 11 10.63 -7.21 3.10
N GLY A 12 9.40 -6.68 3.02
CA GLY A 12 9.12 -5.44 2.30
C GLY A 12 9.26 -5.51 0.77
N HIS A 13 9.36 -6.71 0.19
CA HIS A 13 9.43 -6.85 -1.26
C HIS A 13 8.17 -6.26 -1.92
N GLY A 14 8.35 -5.48 -2.98
CA GLY A 14 7.29 -4.71 -3.63
C GLY A 14 7.04 -3.31 -3.07
N HIS A 15 7.65 -2.93 -1.94
CA HIS A 15 7.70 -1.54 -1.50
C HIS A 15 8.71 -0.77 -2.37
N GLU A 16 8.33 0.42 -2.86
CA GLU A 16 9.10 1.25 -3.81
C GLU A 16 9.31 0.69 -5.24
N GLY A 17 8.62 -0.39 -5.62
CA GLY A 17 8.57 -0.85 -7.02
C GLY A 17 9.87 -1.47 -7.55
N ALA A 18 10.73 -1.99 -6.68
CA ALA A 18 11.89 -2.76 -7.11
C ALA A 18 11.46 -3.98 -7.94
N ASP A 19 12.07 -4.17 -9.10
CA ASP A 19 11.64 -5.16 -10.08
C ASP A 19 11.91 -6.61 -9.59
N MET A 20 10.97 -7.52 -9.85
CA MET A 20 11.07 -8.93 -9.44
C MET A 20 12.25 -9.68 -10.10
N THR A 21 12.83 -9.14 -11.18
CA THR A 21 14.06 -9.68 -11.80
C THR A 21 15.26 -9.69 -10.85
N LEU A 22 15.24 -8.91 -9.76
CA LEU A 22 16.25 -9.03 -8.70
C LEU A 22 16.29 -10.43 -8.07
N LEU A 23 15.18 -11.18 -8.12
CA LEU A 23 15.11 -12.56 -7.64
C LEU A 23 15.69 -13.56 -8.66
N ASN A 24 16.00 -13.17 -9.90
CA ASN A 24 16.58 -14.09 -10.89
C ASN A 24 17.97 -14.61 -10.49
N TYR A 25 18.67 -13.88 -9.61
CA TYR A 25 19.96 -14.28 -9.06
C TYR A 25 19.84 -15.33 -7.94
N LEU A 26 18.63 -15.57 -7.43
CA LEU A 26 18.33 -16.63 -6.48
C LEU A 26 18.09 -17.94 -7.24
N GLN A 27 19.17 -18.62 -7.63
CA GLN A 27 19.14 -19.95 -8.23
C GLN A 27 19.63 -20.99 -7.23
N PHE A 28 18.76 -21.92 -6.86
CA PHE A 28 19.03 -22.91 -5.82
C PHE A 28 18.11 -24.12 -5.96
N LEU A 29 18.69 -25.33 -5.87
CA LEU A 29 17.94 -26.58 -5.75
C LEU A 29 17.36 -26.67 -4.34
N GLU A 30 16.03 -26.80 -4.23
CA GLU A 30 15.30 -27.14 -2.99
C GLU A 30 15.18 -26.07 -1.87
N PRO A 31 14.71 -24.83 -2.14
CA PRO A 31 14.45 -23.90 -1.06
C PRO A 31 13.00 -23.72 -0.65
N SER A 32 12.84 -23.33 0.62
CA SER A 32 11.64 -22.66 1.11
C SER A 32 11.78 -21.15 0.92
N LEU A 33 10.96 -20.59 0.02
CA LEU A 33 10.84 -19.15 -0.15
C LEU A 33 9.68 -18.64 0.70
N VAL A 34 9.96 -17.76 1.67
CA VAL A 34 8.93 -17.11 2.49
C VAL A 34 8.84 -15.65 2.06
N SER A 35 7.76 -15.34 1.34
CA SER A 35 7.50 -13.98 0.87
C SER A 35 6.37 -13.35 1.68
N SER A 36 6.71 -12.36 2.50
CA SER A 36 5.68 -11.59 3.20
C SER A 36 5.07 -10.59 2.21
N VAL A 37 3.83 -10.83 1.80
CA VAL A 37 3.02 -9.82 1.09
C VAL A 37 2.33 -8.92 2.13
N GLY A 38 2.36 -7.61 1.90
CA GLY A 38 2.14 -6.58 2.92
C GLY A 38 0.89 -6.71 3.80
N ALA A 39 1.15 -6.72 5.12
CA ALA A 39 0.61 -5.86 6.18
C ALA A 39 -0.90 -5.57 6.32
N SER A 40 -1.82 -6.27 5.65
CA SER A 40 -3.27 -6.03 5.80
C SER A 40 -3.88 -6.53 7.12
N GLY A 41 -3.06 -7.01 8.05
CA GLY A 41 -3.51 -7.65 9.28
C GLY A 41 -4.27 -8.95 9.00
N GLY A 42 -4.80 -9.57 10.05
CA GLY A 42 -5.65 -10.76 9.91
C GLY A 42 -6.96 -10.46 9.17
N PHE A 43 -7.73 -11.51 8.91
CA PHE A 43 -9.09 -11.40 8.41
C PHE A 43 -10.08 -11.66 9.54
N ASP A 44 -11.23 -11.00 9.51
CA ASP A 44 -12.34 -11.32 10.40
C ASP A 44 -13.03 -12.61 9.92
N THR A 45 -13.98 -13.13 10.70
CA THR A 45 -14.74 -14.35 10.41
C THR A 45 -15.49 -14.30 9.06
N ASP A 46 -15.79 -13.10 8.56
CA ASP A 46 -16.41 -12.84 7.25
C ASP A 46 -15.40 -12.72 6.09
N ARG A 47 -14.12 -13.03 6.35
CA ARG A 47 -12.98 -12.92 5.43
C ARG A 47 -12.70 -11.49 4.93
N ARG A 48 -13.18 -10.46 5.62
CA ARG A 48 -12.79 -9.07 5.33
C ARG A 48 -11.50 -8.70 6.09
N PRO A 49 -10.62 -7.86 5.53
CA PRO A 49 -9.38 -7.53 6.23
C PRO A 49 -9.65 -6.69 7.49
N LEU A 50 -9.09 -7.13 8.61
CA LEU A 50 -9.32 -6.56 9.95
C LEU A 50 -8.89 -5.09 10.05
N ILE A 51 -7.87 -4.70 9.29
CA ILE A 51 -7.34 -3.33 9.30
C ILE A 51 -8.37 -2.32 8.79
N TYR A 52 -9.16 -2.64 7.77
CA TYR A 52 -10.18 -1.74 7.23
C TYR A 52 -11.30 -1.51 8.25
N ARG A 53 -11.74 -2.57 8.95
CA ARG A 53 -12.74 -2.46 10.02
C ARG A 53 -12.23 -1.59 11.18
N THR A 54 -10.98 -1.80 11.59
CA THR A 54 -10.37 -1.02 12.68
C THR A 54 -10.21 0.45 12.30
N ALA A 55 -9.71 0.73 11.08
CA ALA A 55 -9.60 2.08 10.56
C ALA A 55 -10.98 2.76 10.48
N MET A 56 -11.99 2.07 9.94
CA MET A 56 -13.36 2.59 9.86
C MET A 56 -13.92 2.93 11.25
N ARG A 57 -13.71 2.07 12.25
CA ARG A 57 -14.13 2.35 13.63
C ARG A 57 -13.48 3.62 14.18
N HIS A 58 -12.20 3.84 13.89
CA HIS A 58 -11.51 5.07 14.31
C HIS A 58 -12.02 6.33 13.62
N LEU A 59 -12.39 6.24 12.34
CA LEU A 59 -13.02 7.33 11.59
C LEU A 59 -14.42 7.64 12.15
N VAL A 60 -15.28 6.63 12.28
CA VAL A 60 -16.66 6.77 12.76
C VAL A 60 -16.73 7.28 14.20
N SER A 61 -15.83 6.80 15.07
CA SER A 61 -15.76 7.29 16.46
C SER A 61 -15.10 8.67 16.60
N GLY A 62 -14.60 9.26 15.51
CA GLY A 62 -13.90 10.54 15.54
C GLY A 62 -12.52 10.50 16.20
N ARG A 63 -12.02 9.32 16.59
CA ARG A 63 -10.67 9.15 17.16
C ARG A 63 -9.59 9.54 16.16
N VAL A 64 -9.85 9.35 14.87
CA VAL A 64 -8.99 9.81 13.77
C VAL A 64 -9.82 10.69 12.83
N ARG A 65 -9.30 11.86 12.51
CA ARG A 65 -9.90 12.80 11.56
C ARG A 65 -8.99 12.96 10.34
N VAL A 66 -9.49 12.59 9.16
CA VAL A 66 -8.73 12.63 7.90
C VAL A 66 -9.13 13.76 6.97
N GLY A 67 -10.25 14.45 7.24
CA GLY A 67 -10.71 15.59 6.42
C GLY A 67 -9.62 16.64 6.16
N PRO A 68 -8.84 17.07 7.17
CA PRO A 68 -7.74 18.02 6.98
C PRO A 68 -6.60 17.53 6.07
N LEU A 69 -6.50 16.22 5.81
CA LEU A 69 -5.49 15.66 4.90
C LEU A 69 -5.92 15.79 3.43
N ILE A 70 -7.21 16.03 3.16
CA ILE A 70 -7.76 16.21 1.81
C ILE A 70 -7.59 17.68 1.44
N THR A 71 -6.51 18.00 0.74
CA THR A 71 -6.25 19.39 0.32
C THR A 71 -6.81 19.71 -1.05
N HIS A 72 -7.06 18.71 -1.90
CA HIS A 72 -7.51 18.90 -3.28
C HIS A 72 -8.73 18.00 -3.62
N PRO A 73 -9.94 18.33 -3.13
CA PRO A 73 -11.15 17.71 -3.66
C PRO A 73 -11.26 18.04 -5.16
N CYS A 74 -11.57 17.05 -5.99
CA CYS A 74 -11.62 17.21 -7.44
C CYS A 74 -12.80 16.45 -8.05
N ASP A 75 -13.12 16.79 -9.30
CA ASP A 75 -14.07 16.12 -10.16
C ASP A 75 -13.35 15.49 -11.37
N PHE A 76 -14.10 14.83 -12.25
CA PHE A 76 -13.53 14.20 -13.44
C PHE A 76 -12.88 15.18 -14.43
N HIS A 77 -13.30 16.44 -14.44
CA HIS A 77 -12.77 17.45 -15.36
C HIS A 77 -11.42 18.01 -14.87
N THR A 78 -11.26 18.15 -13.56
CA THR A 78 -10.07 18.68 -12.89
C THR A 78 -9.03 17.61 -12.60
N LEU A 79 -9.43 16.34 -12.49
CA LEU A 79 -8.55 15.20 -12.19
C LEU A 79 -7.29 15.11 -13.09
N PRO A 80 -7.34 15.33 -14.41
CA PRO A 80 -6.12 15.32 -15.23
C PRO A 80 -5.10 16.41 -14.83
N GLY A 81 -5.58 17.59 -14.43
CA GLY A 81 -4.72 18.69 -13.97
C GLY A 81 -3.99 18.36 -12.66
N ILE A 82 -4.68 17.66 -11.76
CA ILE A 82 -4.12 17.14 -10.50
C ILE A 82 -2.89 16.27 -10.77
N PHE A 83 -3.03 15.29 -11.66
CA PHE A 83 -1.93 14.39 -12.01
C PHE A 83 -0.81 15.06 -12.81
N ALA A 84 -1.13 16.09 -13.61
CA ALA A 84 -0.15 16.73 -14.46
C ALA A 84 0.76 17.70 -13.70
N ARG A 85 0.23 18.44 -12.71
CA ARG A 85 0.98 19.54 -12.07
C ARG A 85 0.70 19.74 -10.59
N GLU A 86 -0.56 19.66 -10.16
CA GLU A 86 -0.94 20.13 -8.82
C GLU A 86 -0.40 19.22 -7.71
N TYR A 87 -0.12 17.94 -7.99
CA TYR A 87 0.51 17.02 -7.04
C TYR A 87 1.89 17.49 -6.54
N ALA A 88 2.57 18.36 -7.30
CA ALA A 88 3.88 18.91 -6.95
C ALA A 88 3.80 20.22 -6.17
N SER A 89 2.58 20.73 -5.90
CA SER A 89 2.39 21.94 -5.11
C SER A 89 2.86 21.72 -3.66
N PRO A 90 3.51 22.71 -3.02
CA PRO A 90 3.95 22.61 -1.63
C PRO A 90 2.77 22.39 -0.65
N ASP A 91 1.56 22.79 -1.02
CA ASP A 91 0.34 22.61 -0.21
C ASP A 91 -0.42 21.31 -0.53
N PHE A 92 0.12 20.48 -1.42
CA PHE A 92 -0.49 19.22 -1.81
C PHE A 92 -0.22 18.13 -0.76
N MET A 93 -1.28 17.56 -0.19
CA MET A 93 -1.21 16.36 0.65
C MET A 93 -1.97 15.21 -0.01
N LYS A 94 -3.24 15.43 -0.33
CA LYS A 94 -4.09 14.40 -0.96
C LYS A 94 -5.19 15.03 -1.79
N ALA A 95 -5.32 14.53 -3.02
CA ALA A 95 -6.51 14.73 -3.83
C ALA A 95 -7.52 13.60 -3.63
N VAL A 96 -8.80 13.93 -3.64
CA VAL A 96 -9.93 12.98 -3.58
C VAL A 96 -10.93 13.34 -4.66
N LEU A 97 -11.21 12.39 -5.55
CA LEU A 97 -12.29 12.50 -6.51
C LEU A 97 -13.62 12.34 -5.77
N LEU A 98 -14.46 13.37 -5.82
CA LEU A 98 -15.79 13.33 -5.23
C LEU A 98 -16.80 13.03 -6.35
N PRO A 99 -17.75 12.11 -6.14
CA PRO A 99 -18.86 11.95 -7.06
C PRO A 99 -19.71 13.22 -7.02
N ASN A 100 -20.01 13.78 -8.20
CA ASN A 100 -20.92 14.90 -8.39
C ASN A 100 -22.33 14.57 -7.86
#